data_AF-A0A1V6HYW1-F1
#
_entry.id   AF-A0A1V6HYW1-F1
#
_cell.length_a   1.000
_cell.length_b   1.000
_cell.length_c   1.000
_cell.angle_alpha   90.00
_cell.angle_beta   90.00
_cell.angle_gamma   90.00
#
_symmetry.space_group_name_H-M   'P 1'
#
loop_
_entity.id
_entity.type
_entity.pdbx_description
1 polymer ?
#
loop_
_entity_poly.entity_id
_entity_poly.type
_entity_poly.pdbx_seq_one_letter_code
_entity_poly.pdbx_strand_id
1 'polypeptide(L)'
;MAKIRNLKKNLKYWEEFFVANAYFTTLVVKDDNKAEEVYKLSEEVQNKMNEVKNVITNPSHRYKRLPKATAKVERKKLRHQHAKQINEAVDNFLNLYNEHFDKVNQILEDNLPK
;
A
#
# COMPACT_ATOMS: atom_id res chain seq x y z
N MET A 1 -1.35 -7.15 -17.82
CA MET A 1 -1.06 -7.27 -16.37
C MET A 1 0.38 -6.83 -16.13
N ALA A 2 0.61 -5.72 -15.44
CA ALA A 2 1.94 -5.46 -14.89
C ALA A 2 2.36 -6.70 -14.09
N LYS A 3 3.54 -7.27 -14.38
CA LYS A 3 3.99 -8.50 -13.72
C LYS A 3 3.99 -8.23 -12.21
N ILE A 4 3.33 -9.07 -11.41
CA ILE A 4 3.23 -8.94 -9.92
C ILE A 4 4.60 -8.69 -9.25
N ARG A 5 5.70 -9.15 -9.87
CA ARG A 5 7.07 -8.86 -9.44
C ARG A 5 7.43 -7.36 -9.49
N ASN A 6 6.97 -6.64 -10.51
CA ASN A 6 7.13 -5.18 -10.61
C ASN A 6 6.29 -4.48 -9.54
N LEU A 7 5.09 -4.98 -9.27
CA LEU A 7 4.23 -4.43 -8.21
C LEU A 7 4.92 -4.47 -6.83
N LYS A 8 5.53 -5.59 -6.45
CA LYS A 8 6.28 -5.67 -5.18
C LYS A 8 7.44 -4.67 -5.08
N LYS A 9 8.16 -4.45 -6.18
CA LYS A 9 9.24 -3.45 -6.22
C LYS A 9 8.68 -2.04 -6.09
N ASN A 10 7.62 -1.72 -6.83
CA ASN A 10 6.98 -0.40 -6.80
C ASN A 10 6.41 -0.07 -5.42
N LEU A 11 5.76 -1.05 -4.78
CA LEU A 11 5.26 -0.91 -3.40
C LEU A 11 6.39 -0.55 -2.43
N LYS A 12 7.55 -1.21 -2.53
CA LYS A 12 8.73 -0.86 -1.72
C LYS A 12 9.17 0.60 -1.94
N TYR A 13 9.24 1.05 -3.19
CA TYR A 13 9.62 2.43 -3.49
C TYR A 13 8.62 3.46 -2.96
N TRP A 14 7.32 3.17 -3.03
CA TRP A 14 6.30 4.07 -2.47
C TRP A 14 6.37 4.16 -0.95
N GLU A 15 6.67 3.05 -0.26
CA GLU A 15 6.93 3.04 1.18
C GLU A 15 8.15 3.90 1.53
N GLU A 16 9.29 3.67 0.87
CA GLU A 16 10.52 4.44 1.11
C GLU A 16 10.32 5.94 0.87
N PHE A 17 9.60 6.29 -0.20
CA PHE A 17 9.31 7.69 -0.53
C PHE A 17 8.38 8.35 0.50
N PHE A 18 7.32 7.67 0.94
CA PHE A 18 6.41 8.22 1.93
C PHE A 18 7.09 8.43 3.28
N VAL A 19 7.86 7.44 3.74
CA VAL A 19 8.61 7.53 5.00
C VAL A 19 9.62 8.68 4.95
N ALA A 20 10.32 8.85 3.82
CA ALA A 20 11.24 9.98 3.64
C ALA A 20 10.51 11.33 3.70
N ASN A 21 9.34 11.45 3.06
CA ASN A 21 8.55 12.69 3.09
C ASN A 21 8.01 13.00 4.49
N ALA A 22 7.49 11.99 5.19
CA ALA A 22 7.03 12.12 6.56
C ALA A 22 8.15 12.56 7.51
N TYR A 23 9.32 11.91 7.41
CA TYR A 23 10.49 12.27 8.20
C TYR A 23 10.98 13.70 7.92
N PHE A 24 11.01 14.11 6.65
CA PHE A 24 11.35 15.48 6.30
C PHE A 24 10.36 16.48 6.90
N THR A 25 9.07 16.17 6.82
CA THR A 25 8.01 17.02 7.37
C THR A 25 8.13 17.19 8.88
N THR A 26 8.41 16.11 9.63
CA THR A 26 8.59 16.21 11.09
C THR A 26 9.87 16.96 11.49
N LEU A 27 10.87 17.10 10.61
CA LEU A 27 12.04 17.95 10.86
C LEU A 27 11.74 19.44 10.66
N VAL A 28 10.87 19.77 9.70
CA VAL A 28 10.51 21.16 9.36
C VAL A 28 9.46 21.70 10.33
N VAL A 29 8.48 20.88 10.67
CA VAL A 29 7.36 21.25 11.53
C VAL A 29 7.80 21.24 13.00
N LYS A 30 7.79 22.41 13.64
CA LYS A 30 8.15 22.58 15.06
C LYS A 30 6.97 22.43 16.03
N ASP A 31 5.80 22.06 15.52
CA ASP A 31 4.59 21.78 16.30
C ASP A 31 4.47 20.27 16.55
N ASP A 32 4.57 19.88 17.83
CA ASP A 32 4.49 18.49 18.27
C ASP A 32 3.16 17.82 17.89
N ASN A 33 2.05 18.56 17.85
CA ASN A 33 0.74 17.99 17.46
C ASN A 33 0.72 17.63 15.97
N LYS A 34 1.37 18.45 15.14
CA LYS A 34 1.45 18.23 13.69
C LYS A 34 2.45 17.14 13.35
N ALA A 35 3.55 17.03 14.10
CA ALA A 35 4.45 15.89 13.98
C ALA A 35 3.72 14.56 14.31
N GLU A 36 2.93 14.53 15.39
CA GLU A 36 2.11 13.37 15.76
C GLU A 36 1.07 13.01 14.69
N GLU A 37 0.45 14.01 14.06
CA GLU A 37 -0.46 13.80 12.92
C GLU A 37 0.26 13.10 11.74
N VAL A 38 1.46 13.57 11.38
CA VAL A 38 2.28 12.96 10.32
C VAL A 38 2.69 11.52 10.66
N TYR A 39 3.02 11.23 11.92
CA TYR A 39 3.32 9.86 12.34
C TYR A 39 2.13 8.92 12.18
N LYS A 40 0.92 9.34 12.58
CA LYS A 40 -0.30 8.54 12.42
C LYS A 40 -0.61 8.26 10.96
N LEU A 41 -0.52 9.27 10.09
CA LEU A 41 -0.70 9.10 8.65
C LEU A 41 0.31 8.10 8.07
N SER A 42 1.55 8.15 8.54
CA SER A 42 2.60 7.21 8.13
C SER A 42 2.34 5.78 8.57
N GLU A 43 1.88 5.58 9.80
CA GLU A 43 1.53 4.26 10.33
C GLU A 43 0.36 3.64 9.55
N GLU A 44 -0.67 4.43 9.22
CA GLU A 44 -1.81 3.97 8.41
C GLU A 44 -1.39 3.52 7.00
N VAL A 45 -0.54 4.29 6.32
CA VAL A 45 0.02 3.92 5.01
C VAL A 45 0.82 2.62 5.11
N GLN A 46 1.64 2.46 6.16
CA GLN A 46 2.45 1.27 6.38
C GLN A 46 1.57 0.03 6.66
N ASN A 47 0.53 0.18 7.48
CA ASN A 47 -0.43 -0.88 7.75
C ASN A 47 -1.14 -1.33 6.47
N LYS A 48 -1.62 -0.38 5.66
CA LYS A 48 -2.27 -0.71 4.39
C LYS A 48 -1.33 -1.35 3.39
N MET A 49 -0.09 -0.90 3.33
CA MET A 49 0.97 -1.52 2.53
C MET A 49 1.20 -2.99 2.93
N ASN A 50 1.22 -3.29 4.23
CA ASN A 50 1.38 -4.65 4.74
C ASN A 50 0.20 -5.55 4.37
N GLU A 51 -1.03 -5.03 4.39
CA GLU A 51 -2.20 -5.76 3.88
C GLU A 51 -2.04 -6.14 2.40
N VAL A 52 -1.63 -5.18 1.55
CA VAL A 52 -1.39 -5.43 0.12
C VAL A 52 -0.30 -6.48 -0.07
N LYS A 53 0.82 -6.37 0.65
CA LYS A 53 1.91 -7.35 0.62
C LYS A 53 1.39 -8.75 0.98
N ASN A 54 0.56 -8.87 2.02
CA ASN A 54 -0.04 -10.13 2.47
C ASN A 54 -0.97 -10.75 1.43
N VAL A 55 -1.80 -9.95 0.77
CA VAL A 55 -2.65 -10.44 -0.34
C VAL A 55 -1.79 -10.99 -1.47
N ILE A 56 -0.71 -10.28 -1.84
CA ILE A 56 0.18 -10.72 -2.93
C ILE A 56 0.94 -12.03 -2.59
N THR A 57 1.38 -12.18 -1.33
CA THR A 57 2.19 -13.34 -0.92
C THR A 57 1.38 -14.61 -0.66
N ASN A 58 0.10 -14.48 -0.32
CA ASN A 58 -0.76 -15.59 0.12
C ASN A 58 -1.92 -15.88 -0.85
N PRO A 59 -1.65 -16.43 -2.05
CA PRO A 59 -2.69 -16.82 -2.99
C PRO A 59 -3.50 -18.02 -2.50
N SER A 60 -4.79 -17.83 -2.24
CA SER A 60 -5.72 -18.86 -1.78
C SER A 60 -5.74 -20.14 -2.65
N HIS A 61 -5.54 -19.99 -3.96
CA HIS A 61 -5.54 -21.10 -4.92
C HIS A 61 -4.34 -22.04 -4.80
N ARG A 62 -3.25 -21.65 -4.10
CA ARG A 62 -2.12 -22.56 -3.83
C ARG A 62 -2.44 -23.60 -2.77
N TYR A 63 -3.29 -23.26 -1.82
CA TYR A 63 -3.58 -24.09 -0.64
C TYR A 63 -4.88 -24.88 -0.76
N LYS A 64 -5.76 -24.51 -1.71
CA LYS A 64 -7.05 -25.17 -1.90
C LYS A 64 -6.88 -26.56 -2.53
N ARG A 65 -7.31 -27.60 -1.81
CA ARG A 65 -7.47 -28.96 -2.36
C ARG A 65 -8.68 -28.97 -3.29
N LEU A 66 -8.51 -29.43 -4.52
CA LEU A 66 -9.55 -29.42 -5.55
C LEU A 66 -9.68 -30.82 -6.19
N PRO A 67 -10.90 -31.26 -6.56
CA PRO A 67 -11.10 -32.53 -7.26
C PRO A 67 -10.33 -32.58 -8.57
N LYS A 68 -9.69 -33.71 -8.90
CA LYS A 68 -8.86 -33.86 -10.12
C LYS A 68 -9.59 -33.46 -11.41
N ALA A 69 -10.88 -33.79 -11.51
CA ALA A 69 -11.71 -33.51 -12.69
C ALA A 69 -11.92 -32.01 -12.95
N THR A 70 -12.06 -31.20 -11.91
CA THR A 70 -12.36 -29.75 -12.02
C THR A 70 -11.17 -28.86 -11.68
N ALA A 71 -10.08 -29.43 -11.15
CA ALA A 71 -8.93 -28.70 -10.62
C ALA A 71 -8.35 -27.66 -11.58
N LYS A 72 -8.25 -27.96 -12.88
CA LYS A 72 -7.70 -27.01 -13.87
C LYS A 72 -8.59 -25.77 -14.03
N VAL A 73 -9.89 -25.98 -14.16
CA VAL A 73 -10.88 -24.90 -14.35
C VAL A 73 -11.02 -24.08 -13.07
N GLU A 74 -11.13 -24.75 -11.92
CA GLU A 74 -11.25 -24.09 -10.62
C GLU A 74 -10.00 -23.29 -10.25
N ARG A 75 -8.79 -23.83 -10.49
CA ARG A 75 -7.54 -23.06 -10.30
C ARG A 75 -7.48 -21.83 -11.18
N LYS A 76 -7.95 -21.93 -12.44
CA LYS A 76 -7.99 -20.76 -13.34
C LYS A 76 -8.94 -19.68 -12.80
N LYS A 77 -10.14 -20.07 -12.35
CA LYS A 77 -11.10 -19.16 -11.71
C LYS A 77 -10.52 -18.48 -10.46
N LEU A 78 -9.94 -19.26 -9.55
CA LEU A 78 -9.35 -18.74 -8.31
C LEU A 78 -8.14 -17.83 -8.58
N ARG A 79 -7.32 -18.13 -9.60
CA ARG A 79 -6.23 -17.23 -10.02
C ARG A 79 -6.76 -15.88 -10.48
N HIS A 80 -7.84 -15.87 -11.26
CA HIS A 80 -8.45 -14.64 -11.75
C HIS A 80 -9.08 -13.83 -10.60
N GLN A 81 -9.81 -14.50 -9.71
CA GLN A 81 -10.35 -13.87 -8.50
C GLN A 81 -9.23 -13.27 -7.64
N HIS A 82 -8.14 -14.01 -7.44
CA HIS A 82 -7.01 -13.51 -6.67
C HIS A 82 -6.31 -12.31 -7.33
N ALA A 83 -6.19 -12.30 -8.67
CA ALA A 83 -5.67 -11.14 -9.39
C ALA A 83 -6.59 -9.91 -9.23
N LYS A 84 -7.91 -10.11 -9.21
CA LYS A 84 -8.88 -9.05 -8.93
C LYS A 84 -8.71 -8.49 -7.52
N GLN A 85 -8.57 -9.36 -6.51
CA GLN A 85 -8.29 -8.96 -5.13
C GLN A 85 -6.99 -8.15 -4.98
N ILE A 86 -5.93 -8.55 -5.71
CA ILE A 86 -4.68 -7.78 -5.72
C ILE A 86 -4.91 -6.39 -6.30
N ASN A 87 -5.60 -6.27 -7.44
CA ASN A 87 -5.87 -4.97 -8.05
C ASN A 87 -6.69 -4.08 -7.11
N GLU A 88 -7.78 -4.59 -6.55
CA GLU A 88 -8.62 -3.84 -5.60
C GLU A 88 -7.81 -3.38 -4.38
N ALA A 89 -6.94 -4.24 -3.83
CA ALA A 89 -6.09 -3.87 -2.72
C ALA A 89 -5.08 -2.76 -3.08
N VAL A 90 -4.51 -2.82 -4.29
CA VAL A 90 -3.58 -1.79 -4.79
C VAL A 90 -4.30 -0.47 -5.05
N ASP A 91 -5.47 -0.48 -5.65
CA ASP A 91 -6.26 0.72 -5.93
C ASP A 91 -6.67 1.42 -4.63
N ASN A 92 -7.13 0.64 -3.64
CA ASN A 92 -7.46 1.16 -2.31
C ASN A 92 -6.23 1.76 -1.61
N PHE A 93 -5.08 1.11 -1.74
CA PHE A 93 -3.84 1.61 -1.17
C PHE A 93 -3.39 2.91 -1.86
N LEU A 94 -3.48 3.00 -3.18
CA LEU A 94 -3.16 4.21 -3.93
C LEU A 94 -4.03 5.40 -3.54
N ASN A 95 -5.33 5.18 -3.36
CA ASN A 95 -6.24 6.24 -2.91
C ASN A 95 -5.85 6.76 -1.52
N LEU A 96 -5.64 5.86 -0.55
CA LEU A 96 -5.20 6.22 0.80
C LEU A 96 -3.85 6.93 0.79
N TYR A 97 -2.91 6.41 0.00
CA TYR A 97 -1.57 6.97 -0.14
C TYR A 97 -1.63 8.41 -0.65
N ASN A 98 -2.38 8.67 -1.71
CA ASN A 98 -2.49 10.01 -2.29
C ASN A 98 -3.16 10.98 -1.29
N GLU A 99 -4.24 10.56 -0.64
CA GLU A 99 -4.92 11.38 0.38
C GLU A 99 -3.97 11.77 1.52
N HIS A 100 -3.22 10.80 2.06
CA HIS A 100 -2.30 11.05 3.17
C HIS A 100 -1.07 11.84 2.72
N PHE A 101 -0.61 11.62 1.48
CA PHE A 101 0.51 12.37 0.91
C PHE A 101 0.15 13.85 0.73
N ASP A 102 -1.05 14.15 0.22
CA ASP A 102 -1.54 15.52 0.08
C ASP A 102 -1.65 16.22 1.44
N LYS A 103 -2.15 15.52 2.47
CA LYS A 103 -2.19 16.06 3.84
C LYS A 103 -0.81 16.37 4.41
N VAL A 104 0.15 15.45 4.25
CA VAL A 104 1.54 15.67 4.71
C VAL A 104 2.17 16.86 3.99
N ASN A 105 1.98 16.99 2.68
CA ASN A 105 2.48 18.14 1.93
C ASN A 105 1.83 19.44 2.35
N GLN A 106 0.53 19.45 2.63
CA GLN A 106 -0.15 20.65 3.11
C GLN A 106 0.39 21.08 4.48
N ILE A 107 0.60 20.12 5.40
CA ILE A 107 1.25 20.39 6.69
C ILE A 107 2.65 20.98 6.48
N LEU A 108 3.42 20.44 5.53
CA LEU A 108 4.74 20.96 5.21
C LEU A 108 4.68 22.40 4.68
N GLU A 109 3.85 22.66 3.67
CA GLU A 109 3.68 23.97 3.03
C GLU A 109 3.26 25.06 4.02
N ASP A 110 2.32 24.74 4.92
CA ASP A 110 1.84 25.67 5.95
C ASP A 110 2.93 26.06 6.97
N ASN A 111 3.98 25.25 7.10
CA ASN A 111 5.05 25.42 8.07
C ASN A 111 6.40 25.84 7.47
N LEU A 112 6.48 25.98 6.14
CA LEU A 112 7.69 26.50 5.49
C LEU A 112 7.82 28.02 5.73
N PRO A 113 9.05 28.53 5.97
CA PRO A 113 9.28 29.96 6.06
C PRO A 113 8.96 30.62 4.72
N LYS A 114 8.14 31.69 4.75
CA LYS A 114 7.76 32.50 3.59
C LYS A 114 8.86 33.46 3.16
#